data_AF-A0A376TPV8-F1
#
_entry.id   AF-A0A376TPV8-F1
#
_cell.length_a   1.000
_cell.length_b   1.000
_cell.length_c   1.000
_cell.angle_alpha   90.00
_cell.angle_beta   90.00
_cell.angle_gamma   90.00
#
_symmetry.space_group_name_H-M   'P 1'
#
loop_
_entity.id
_entity.type
_entity.pdbx_description
1 polymer ?
#
loop_
_entity_poly.entity_id
_entity_poly.type
_entity_poly.pdbx_seq_one_letter_code
_entity_poly.pdbx_strand_id
1 'polypeptide(L)'
;MLAGVVGVEKAASAAGLSIHVPFAPGRVDARQDQTDIEMFELLEPIADGFRNYRARLDVSTTESLLIDKAQQLTLTAPEMTALVGGMRVLGGQLRWQQKRRLH
;
A
#
# COMPACT_ATOMS: atom_id res chain seq x y z
N MET A 1 10.41 -7.33 -0.22
CA MET A 1 10.14 -7.00 1.20
C MET A 1 11.30 -6.27 1.88
N LEU A 2 12.56 -6.69 1.71
CA LEU A 2 13.72 -6.04 2.36
C LEU A 2 13.88 -4.54 2.02
N ALA A 3 13.63 -4.14 0.78
CA ALA A 3 13.67 -2.72 0.40
C ALA A 3 12.69 -1.85 1.20
N GLY A 4 11.51 -2.39 1.56
CA GLY A 4 10.54 -1.70 2.41
C GLY A 4 11.02 -1.53 3.85
N VAL A 5 11.63 -2.58 4.41
CA VAL A 5 12.26 -2.57 5.76
C VAL A 5 13.31 -1.46 5.83
N VAL A 6 14.24 -1.45 4.89
CA VAL A 6 15.31 -0.41 4.80
C VAL A 6 14.71 0.99 4.65
N GLY A 7 13.66 1.14 3.84
CA GLY A 7 12.97 2.43 3.66
C GLY A 7 12.38 2.98 4.96
N VAL A 8 11.73 2.14 5.76
CA VAL A 8 11.12 2.52 7.04
C VAL A 8 12.20 2.88 8.08
N GLU A 9 13.23 2.06 8.23
CA GLU A 9 14.32 2.32 9.18
C GLU A 9 15.09 3.60 8.83
N LYS A 10 15.32 3.85 7.55
CA LYS A 10 15.94 5.09 7.07
C LYS A 10 15.09 6.32 7.37
N ALA A 11 13.77 6.22 7.18
CA ALA A 11 12.87 7.33 7.46
C ALA A 11 12.75 7.62 8.96
N ALA A 12 12.71 6.58 9.80
CA ALA A 12 12.76 6.74 11.24
C ALA A 12 14.08 7.41 11.69
N SER A 13 15.21 6.96 11.14
CA SER A 13 16.52 7.55 11.42
C SER A 13 16.58 9.03 11.02
N ALA A 14 15.99 9.40 9.87
CA ALA A 14 15.89 10.79 9.44
C ALA A 14 15.01 11.66 10.37
N ALA A 15 14.08 11.05 11.09
CA ALA A 15 13.29 11.69 12.14
C ALA A 15 13.96 11.66 13.53
N GLY A 16 15.21 11.19 13.63
CA GLY A 16 15.94 11.07 14.90
C GLY A 16 15.52 9.88 15.78
N LEU A 17 14.78 8.91 15.21
CA LEU A 17 14.31 7.71 15.90
C LEU A 17 15.04 6.48 15.39
N SER A 18 15.77 5.79 16.27
CA SER A 18 16.39 4.50 15.95
C SER A 18 15.41 3.38 16.28
N ILE A 19 14.90 2.70 15.25
CA ILE A 19 14.00 1.55 15.37
C ILE A 19 14.55 0.37 14.59
N HIS A 20 14.21 -0.84 15.01
CA HIS A 20 14.50 -2.08 14.28
C HIS A 20 13.20 -2.63 13.70
N VAL A 21 13.15 -2.87 12.39
CA VAL A 21 11.99 -3.42 11.70
C VAL A 21 12.22 -4.91 11.42
N PRO A 22 11.42 -5.83 12.02
CA PRO A 22 11.62 -7.26 11.83
C PRO A 22 11.53 -7.70 10.37
N PHE A 23 12.44 -8.58 9.95
CA PHE A 23 12.45 -9.17 8.60
C PHE A 23 12.48 -10.69 8.67
N ALA A 24 11.54 -11.34 7.96
CA ALA A 24 11.49 -12.79 7.80
C ALA A 24 11.84 -13.18 6.35
N PRO A 25 12.97 -13.87 6.11
CA PRO A 25 13.33 -14.36 4.78
C PRO A 25 12.50 -15.59 4.38
N GLY A 26 12.68 -16.09 3.15
CA GLY A 26 12.08 -17.35 2.69
C GLY A 26 10.91 -17.23 1.71
N ARG A 27 10.53 -16.00 1.31
CA ARG A 27 9.66 -15.82 0.13
C ARG A 27 10.42 -16.18 -1.14
N VAL A 28 9.77 -16.90 -2.04
CA VAL A 28 10.31 -17.33 -3.34
C VAL A 28 9.50 -16.70 -4.48
N ASP A 29 10.12 -16.57 -5.64
CA ASP A 29 9.48 -16.04 -6.83
C ASP A 29 8.60 -17.13 -7.48
N ALA A 30 7.31 -16.83 -7.66
CA ALA A 30 6.39 -17.70 -8.40
C ALA A 30 6.63 -17.55 -9.91
N ARG A 31 6.44 -18.64 -10.66
CA ARG A 31 6.54 -18.65 -12.12
C ARG A 31 5.19 -18.27 -12.76
N GLN A 32 5.22 -17.85 -14.02
CA GLN A 32 4.01 -17.47 -14.75
C GLN A 32 3.02 -18.64 -14.92
N ASP A 33 3.52 -19.87 -15.07
CA ASP A 33 2.70 -21.09 -15.12
C ASP A 33 2.01 -21.44 -13.78
N GLN A 34 2.41 -20.78 -12.69
CA GLN A 34 1.77 -20.85 -11.38
C GLN A 34 0.83 -19.66 -11.12
N THR A 35 0.67 -18.77 -12.10
CA THR A 35 -0.08 -17.52 -12.00
C THR A 35 -1.18 -17.50 -13.07
N ASP A 36 -2.41 -17.78 -12.65
CA ASP A 36 -3.58 -17.64 -13.51
C ASP A 36 -3.99 -16.16 -13.58
N ILE A 37 -3.80 -15.52 -14.74
CA ILE A 37 -4.00 -14.09 -14.91
C ILE A 37 -5.46 -13.69 -14.64
N GLU A 38 -6.43 -14.45 -15.15
CA GLU A 38 -7.86 -14.12 -15.00
C GLU A 38 -8.27 -14.15 -13.51
N MET A 39 -7.70 -15.08 -12.75
CA MET A 39 -7.95 -15.17 -11.31
C MET A 39 -7.29 -14.03 -10.53
N PHE A 40 -6.15 -13.50 -10.99
CA PHE A 40 -5.48 -12.37 -10.34
C PHE A 40 -6.12 -11.01 -10.67
N GLU A 41 -6.82 -10.87 -11.80
CA GLU A 41 -7.58 -9.65 -12.13
C GLU A 41 -8.65 -9.34 -11.08
N LEU A 42 -9.24 -10.36 -10.44
CA LEU A 42 -10.20 -10.20 -9.33
C LEU A 42 -9.58 -9.55 -8.08
N LEU A 43 -8.24 -9.54 -7.96
CA LEU A 43 -7.53 -8.93 -6.83
C LEU A 43 -7.19 -7.45 -7.10
N GLU A 44 -7.50 -6.90 -8.28
CA GLU A 44 -7.27 -5.49 -8.57
C GLU A 44 -8.16 -4.61 -7.67
N PRO A 45 -7.56 -3.70 -6.86
CA PRO A 45 -8.34 -2.90 -5.93
C PRO A 45 -9.12 -1.79 -6.66
N ILE A 46 -10.41 -1.68 -6.39
CA ILE A 46 -11.22 -0.52 -6.84
C ILE A 46 -10.81 0.79 -6.14
N ALA A 47 -10.21 0.70 -4.95
CA ALA A 47 -9.60 1.79 -4.20
C ALA A 47 -8.53 1.26 -3.24
N ASP A 48 -7.50 2.06 -3.00
CA ASP A 48 -6.47 1.84 -1.99
C ASP A 48 -6.16 3.18 -1.31
N GLY A 49 -6.84 3.42 -0.18
CA GLY A 49 -6.73 4.66 0.57
C GLY A 49 -5.36 4.89 1.20
N PHE A 50 -4.58 3.82 1.43
CA PHE A 50 -3.22 3.91 1.97
C PHE A 50 -2.26 4.54 0.96
N ARG A 51 -2.50 4.32 -0.34
CA ARG A 51 -1.71 4.89 -1.46
C ARG A 51 -2.37 6.11 -2.10
N ASN A 52 -3.49 6.58 -1.57
CA ASN A 52 -4.30 7.64 -2.15
C ASN A 52 -4.78 7.30 -3.58
N TYR A 53 -5.35 6.11 -3.77
CA TYR A 53 -5.84 5.62 -5.05
C TYR A 53 -7.33 5.27 -5.02
N ARG A 54 -8.03 5.65 -6.10
CA ARG A 54 -9.43 5.32 -6.33
C ARG A 54 -9.67 5.22 -7.83
N ALA A 55 -10.14 4.06 -8.31
CA ALA A 55 -10.37 3.79 -9.72
C ALA A 55 -11.70 4.36 -10.23
N ARG A 56 -12.75 4.28 -9.39
CA ARG A 56 -14.14 4.63 -9.75
C ARG A 56 -14.82 5.47 -8.67
N LEU A 57 -15.60 6.47 -9.10
CA LEU A 57 -16.24 7.45 -8.21
C LEU A 57 -17.70 7.11 -7.83
N ASP A 58 -18.28 6.10 -8.46
CA ASP A 58 -19.71 5.76 -8.43
C ASP A 58 -20.07 4.61 -7.48
N VAL A 59 -19.09 3.92 -6.89
CA VAL A 59 -19.33 2.72 -6.08
C VAL A 59 -19.75 3.02 -4.63
N SER A 60 -19.02 3.89 -3.93
CA SER A 60 -19.25 4.25 -2.51
C SER A 60 -18.46 5.52 -2.16
N THR A 61 -18.45 5.99 -0.91
CA THR A 61 -17.56 7.07 -0.47
C THR A 61 -16.12 6.58 -0.35
N THR A 62 -15.15 7.48 -0.48
CA THR A 62 -13.72 7.12 -0.38
C THR A 62 -13.39 6.57 1.01
N GLU A 63 -14.02 7.13 2.04
CA GLU A 63 -13.86 6.76 3.44
C GLU A 63 -14.38 5.34 3.67
N SER A 64 -15.57 5.01 3.16
CA SER A 64 -16.12 3.65 3.27
C SER A 64 -15.23 2.61 2.59
N LEU A 65 -14.65 2.94 1.42
CA LEU A 65 -13.70 2.04 0.74
C LEU A 65 -12.37 1.92 1.47
N LEU A 66 -11.93 2.95 2.21
CA LEU A 66 -10.75 2.84 3.08
C LEU A 66 -11.02 1.89 4.26
N ILE A 67 -12.20 1.98 4.89
CA ILE A 67 -12.59 1.07 5.98
C ILE A 67 -12.69 -0.37 5.47
N ASP A 68 -13.32 -0.58 4.31
CA ASP A 68 -13.39 -1.90 3.67
C ASP A 68 -12.00 -2.48 3.42
N LYS A 69 -11.08 -1.67 2.86
CA LYS A 69 -9.71 -2.11 2.63
C LYS A 69 -8.97 -2.45 3.93
N ALA A 70 -9.16 -1.67 4.99
CA ALA A 70 -8.56 -1.94 6.29
C ALA A 70 -9.10 -3.25 6.91
N GLN A 71 -10.40 -3.53 6.72
CA GLN A 71 -11.02 -4.77 7.19
C GLN A 71 -10.51 -6.00 6.43
N GLN A 72 -10.33 -5.91 5.10
CA GLN A 72 -9.69 -6.98 4.31
C GLN A 72 -8.24 -7.26 4.76
N LEU A 73 -7.53 -6.24 5.24
CA LEU A 73 -6.18 -6.34 5.79
C LEU A 73 -6.17 -6.69 7.29
N THR A 74 -7.32 -6.98 7.89
CA THR A 74 -7.48 -7.34 9.31
C THR A 74 -6.93 -6.30 10.29
N LEU A 75 -6.98 -5.02 9.90
CA LEU A 75 -6.44 -3.91 10.70
C LEU A 75 -7.48 -3.39 11.70
N THR A 76 -6.99 -3.00 12.88
CA THR A 76 -7.76 -2.19 13.84
C THR A 76 -7.79 -0.72 13.41
N ALA A 77 -8.73 0.06 13.98
CA ALA A 77 -8.82 1.49 13.68
C ALA A 77 -7.54 2.29 14.04
N PRO A 78 -6.85 2.04 15.16
CA PRO A 78 -5.57 2.68 15.45
C PRO A 78 -4.47 2.33 14.44
N GLU A 79 -4.35 1.06 14.04
CA GLU A 79 -3.35 0.61 13.07
C GLU A 79 -3.58 1.23 11.69
N MET A 80 -4.83 1.24 11.23
CA MET A 80 -5.22 1.92 10.01
C MET A 80 -4.82 3.40 10.05
N THR A 81 -5.10 4.09 11.16
CA THR A 81 -4.79 5.52 11.32
C THR A 81 -3.28 5.78 11.28
N ALA A 82 -2.49 4.96 12.00
CA ALA A 82 -1.04 5.06 12.02
C ALA A 82 -0.43 4.82 10.64
N LEU A 83 -0.91 3.81 9.90
CA LEU A 83 -0.44 3.49 8.55
C LEU A 83 -0.74 4.60 7.55
N VAL A 84 -1.96 5.13 7.59
CA VAL A 84 -2.36 6.25 6.72
C VAL A 84 -1.52 7.49 6.98
N GLY A 85 -1.27 7.82 8.25
CA GLY A 85 -0.37 8.94 8.63
C GLY A 85 1.06 8.71 8.16
N GLY A 86 1.63 7.54 8.47
CA GLY A 86 3.00 7.18 8.11
C GLY A 86 3.23 7.20 6.59
N MET A 87 2.35 6.57 5.81
CA MET A 87 2.51 6.52 4.35
C MET A 87 2.42 7.89 3.68
N ARG A 88 1.69 8.85 4.26
CA ARG A 88 1.65 10.22 3.75
C ARG A 88 2.97 10.96 3.94
N VAL A 89 3.61 10.79 5.10
CA VAL A 89 4.91 11.40 5.39
C VAL A 89 6.02 10.75 4.56
N LEU A 90 5.97 9.43 4.40
CA LEU A 90 6.95 8.67 3.63
C LEU A 90 6.84 8.85 2.11
N GLY A 91 5.78 9.51 1.63
CA GLY A 91 5.54 9.68 0.19
C GLY A 91 5.15 8.38 -0.54
N GLY A 92 4.58 7.40 0.17
CA GLY A 92 4.10 6.13 -0.40
C GLY A 92 2.84 6.24 -1.28
N GLN A 93 2.56 7.42 -1.80
CA GLN A 93 1.35 7.77 -2.55
C GLN A 93 1.56 7.52 -4.05
N LEU A 94 0.51 7.07 -4.75
CA LEU A 94 0.53 6.94 -6.19
C LEU A 94 0.52 8.32 -6.86
N ARG A 95 1.62 8.68 -7.53
CA ARG A 95 1.76 9.96 -8.25
C ARG A 95 1.24 9.84 -9.69
N TRP A 96 0.01 10.31 -9.93
CA TRP A 96 -0.61 10.32 -11.27
C TRP A 96 -0.16 11.47 -12.20
N GLN A 97 0.68 12.40 -11.75
CA GLN A 97 1.04 13.61 -12.52
C GLN A 97 1.99 13.40 -13.73
N GLN A 98 2.40 12.18 -14.06
CA GLN A 98 3.26 11.95 -15.23
C GLN A 98 2.52 11.45 -16.50
N LYS A 99 1.27 10.95 -16.39
CA LYS A 99 0.58 10.28 -17.52
C LYS A 99 -0.37 11.17 -18.33
N ARG A 100 -0.53 12.45 -17.97
CA ARG A 100 -1.37 13.44 -18.70
C ARG A 100 -0.58 14.52 -19.45
N ARG A 101 0.73 14.34 -19.63
CA ARG A 101 1.63 15.29 -20.34
C ARG A 101 2.16 14.76 -21.69
N LEU A 102 1.61 13.65 -22.18
CA LEU A 102 2.06 13.01 -23.43
C LEU A 102 0.95 12.78 -24.46
N HIS A 103 -0.23 13.41 -24.32
CA HIS A 103 -1.24 13.45 -25.37
C HIS A 103 -1.63 14.92 -25.60
#